data_AF-A0A924D4H6-F1
#
_entry.id   AF-A0A924D4H6-F1
#
_cell.length_a   1.000
_cell.length_b   1.000
_cell.length_c   1.000
_cell.angle_alpha   90.00
_cell.angle_beta   90.00
_cell.angle_gamma   90.00
#
_symmetry.space_group_name_H-M   'P 1'
#
loop_
_entity.id
_entity.type
_entity.pdbx_description
1 polymer ?
#
loop_
_entity_poly.entity_id
_entity_poly.type
_entity_poly.pdbx_seq_one_letter_code
_entity_poly.pdbx_strand_id
1 'polypeptide(L)'
;MSICIECGCYIQQNVFDYSLNNFGHPLCKAHQQWLNTIYYNTSTTRQAIELYFALRRRGVPAELEKWDGFKTIDISVTDAKVNIQVDGKHHNYNHQQALSDLKRTFYSFQKGYLTLRIPNSLVEWSIEETADYITEFLIESKNKKK
;
A
#
# COMPACT_ATOMS: atom_id res chain seq x y z
N MET A 1 3.17 -10.84 24.44
CA MET A 1 3.74 -11.52 23.26
C MET A 1 3.19 -10.81 22.05
N SER A 2 4.06 -10.21 21.25
CA SER A 2 3.65 -9.35 20.12
C SER A 2 3.69 -10.15 18.80
N ILE A 3 2.97 -9.67 17.79
CA ILE A 3 2.91 -10.31 16.47
C ILE A 3 3.46 -9.38 15.40
N CYS A 4 4.08 -9.96 14.37
CA CYS A 4 4.47 -9.23 13.17
C CYS A 4 3.22 -8.85 12.36
N ILE A 5 3.06 -7.57 12.01
CA ILE A 5 1.91 -7.10 11.21
C ILE A 5 1.90 -7.68 9.78
N GLU A 6 3.05 -8.08 9.27
CA GLU A 6 3.20 -8.59 7.90
C GLU A 6 2.88 -10.09 7.77
N CYS A 7 3.28 -10.92 8.72
CA CYS A 7 3.08 -12.37 8.59
C CYS A 7 2.38 -13.03 9.79
N GLY A 8 2.03 -12.25 10.82
CA GLY A 8 1.37 -12.76 12.02
C GLY A 8 2.24 -13.61 12.95
N CYS A 9 3.51 -13.85 12.63
CA CYS A 9 4.39 -14.65 13.50
C CYS A 9 4.66 -13.95 14.84
N TYR A 10 4.88 -14.74 15.89
CA TYR A 10 5.27 -14.21 17.19
C TYR A 10 6.66 -13.61 17.15
N ILE A 11 6.82 -12.45 17.80
CA ILE A 11 8.09 -11.75 17.94
C ILE A 11 8.44 -11.56 19.42
N GLN A 12 9.73 -11.73 19.73
CA GLN A 12 10.28 -11.49 21.07
C GLN A 12 10.25 -9.99 21.39
N GLN A 13 10.23 -9.64 22.68
CA GLN A 13 10.10 -8.25 23.14
C GLN A 13 11.20 -7.34 22.58
N ASN A 14 12.45 -7.78 22.61
CA ASN A 14 13.58 -7.03 22.04
C ASN A 14 13.44 -6.76 20.53
N VAL A 15 12.88 -7.72 19.77
CA VAL A 15 12.62 -7.56 18.33
C VAL A 15 11.47 -6.59 18.11
N PHE A 16 10.42 -6.67 18.93
CA PHE A 16 9.29 -5.74 18.90
C PHE A 16 9.74 -4.30 19.18
N ASP A 17 10.48 -4.07 20.27
CA ASP A 17 10.96 -2.75 20.66
C ASP A 17 11.89 -2.15 19.61
N TYR A 18 12.85 -2.94 19.10
CA TYR A 18 13.70 -2.52 17.99
C TYR A 18 12.86 -2.16 16.76
N SER A 19 11.85 -2.98 16.44
CA SER A 19 11.02 -2.76 15.27
C SER A 19 10.22 -1.46 15.36
N LEU A 20 9.60 -1.18 16.50
CA LEU A 20 8.86 0.06 16.72
C LEU A 20 9.77 1.29 16.65
N ASN A 21 10.95 1.22 17.27
CA ASN A 21 11.87 2.36 17.31
C ASN A 21 12.47 2.71 15.94
N ASN A 22 12.66 1.73 15.05
CA ASN A 22 13.31 1.94 13.76
C ASN A 22 12.33 2.03 12.58
N PHE A 23 11.18 1.35 12.67
CA PHE A 23 10.22 1.23 11.56
C PHE A 23 8.82 1.72 11.90
N GLY A 24 8.52 2.04 13.17
CA GLY A 24 7.17 2.44 13.62
C GLY A 24 6.14 1.32 13.62
N HIS A 25 6.51 0.11 13.23
CA HIS A 25 5.60 -1.02 13.07
C HIS A 25 6.18 -2.31 13.66
N PRO A 26 5.35 -3.22 14.20
CA PRO A 26 5.82 -4.48 14.75
C PRO A 26 6.14 -5.46 13.61
N LEU A 27 7.43 -5.68 13.34
CA LEU A 27 7.92 -6.54 12.27
C LEU A 27 8.90 -7.57 12.83
N CYS A 28 8.87 -8.78 12.28
CA CYS A 28 9.92 -9.77 12.54
C CYS A 28 11.19 -9.40 11.76
N LYS A 29 12.34 -9.96 12.15
CA LYS A 29 13.64 -9.64 11.53
C LYS A 29 13.64 -9.77 10.00
N ALA A 30 12.97 -10.78 9.45
CA ALA A 30 12.86 -10.96 8.00
C ALA A 30 12.10 -9.80 7.34
N HIS A 31 10.97 -9.36 7.92
CA HIS A 31 10.21 -8.24 7.38
C HIS A 31 10.86 -6.88 7.64
N GLN A 32 11.69 -6.74 8.67
CA GLN A 32 12.55 -5.57 8.83
C GLN A 32 13.58 -5.46 7.69
N GLN A 33 14.20 -6.59 7.29
CA GLN A 33 15.14 -6.63 6.15
C GLN A 33 14.45 -6.35 4.82
N TRP A 34 13.27 -6.93 4.62
CA TRP A 34 12.42 -6.64 3.45
C TRP A 34 12.07 -5.16 3.37
N LEU A 35 11.59 -4.56 4.46
CA LEU A 35 11.21 -3.15 4.46
C LEU A 35 12.41 -2.22 4.24
N ASN A 36 13.59 -2.56 4.79
CA ASN A 36 14.84 -1.87 4.44
C ASN A 36 15.14 -1.96 2.93
N THR A 37 14.95 -3.12 2.32
CA THR A 37 15.13 -3.27 0.86
C THR A 37 14.21 -2.33 0.10
N ILE A 38 12.97 -2.16 0.53
CA ILE A 38 12.03 -1.20 -0.05
C ILE A 38 12.56 0.23 0.10
N TYR A 39 12.93 0.64 1.32
CA TYR A 39 13.42 2.00 1.58
C TYR A 39 14.64 2.39 0.75
N TYR A 40 15.56 1.45 0.51
CA TYR A 40 16.85 1.76 -0.13
C TYR A 40 16.92 1.41 -1.61
N ASN A 41 16.14 0.45 -2.09
CA ASN A 41 16.29 -0.10 -3.44
C ASN A 41 15.10 0.19 -4.36
N THR A 42 14.10 0.94 -3.89
CA THR A 42 12.88 1.22 -4.68
C THR A 42 12.54 2.71 -4.65
N SER A 43 11.61 3.12 -5.52
CA SER A 43 11.06 4.48 -5.53
C SER A 43 9.79 4.60 -4.68
N THR A 44 9.45 3.61 -3.87
CA THR A 44 8.23 3.63 -3.05
C THR A 44 8.31 4.72 -2.00
N THR A 45 7.28 5.56 -1.97
CA THR A 45 7.23 6.69 -1.06
C THR A 45 6.94 6.24 0.37
N ARG A 46 7.40 7.01 1.35
CA ARG A 46 7.05 6.77 2.75
C ARG A 46 5.54 6.75 2.94
N GLN A 47 4.81 7.63 2.26
CA GLN A 47 3.35 7.71 2.33
C GLN A 47 2.70 6.40 1.86
N ALA A 48 3.21 5.76 0.79
CA ALA A 48 2.72 4.45 0.36
C ALA A 48 2.94 3.37 1.43
N ILE A 49 4.12 3.35 2.07
CA ILE A 49 4.45 2.39 3.13
C ILE A 49 3.55 2.58 4.36
N GLU A 50 3.36 3.82 4.80
CA GLU A 50 2.53 4.13 5.97
C GLU A 50 1.06 3.76 5.71
N LEU A 51 0.53 4.11 4.53
CA LEU A 51 -0.83 3.75 4.12
C LEU A 51 -0.99 2.23 4.04
N TYR A 52 0.01 1.53 3.49
CA TYR A 52 0.04 0.08 3.45
C TYR A 52 -0.12 -0.53 4.84
N PHE A 53 0.70 -0.12 5.80
CA PHE A 53 0.60 -0.66 7.17
C PHE A 53 -0.70 -0.23 7.86
N ALA A 54 -1.25 0.95 7.58
CA ALA A 54 -2.55 1.37 8.08
C ALA A 54 -3.69 0.46 7.59
N LEU A 55 -3.64 0.00 6.34
CA LEU A 55 -4.57 -0.99 5.78
C LEU A 55 -4.34 -2.38 6.39
N ARG A 56 -3.09 -2.82 6.53
CA ARG A 56 -2.77 -4.11 7.18
C ARG A 56 -3.28 -4.19 8.62
N ARG A 57 -3.20 -3.09 9.39
CA ARG A 57 -3.78 -3.01 10.75
C ARG A 57 -5.29 -3.25 10.78
N ARG A 58 -6.00 -2.93 9.69
CA ARG A 58 -7.44 -3.15 9.51
C ARG A 58 -7.78 -4.55 8.96
N GLY A 59 -6.78 -5.42 8.84
CA GLY A 59 -6.97 -6.77 8.30
C GLY A 59 -7.15 -6.80 6.77
N VAL A 60 -6.86 -5.70 6.07
CA VAL A 60 -6.87 -5.68 4.60
C VAL A 60 -5.67 -6.51 4.10
N PRO A 61 -5.87 -7.49 3.19
CA PRO A 61 -4.78 -8.26 2.59
C PRO A 61 -4.07 -7.44 1.51
N ALA A 62 -3.53 -6.30 1.90
CA ALA A 62 -2.79 -5.40 1.02
C ALA A 62 -1.44 -6.01 0.65
N GLU A 63 -1.00 -5.75 -0.58
CA GLU A 63 0.27 -6.16 -1.15
C GLU A 63 1.05 -4.89 -1.57
N LEU A 64 2.18 -4.62 -0.91
CA LEU A 64 3.06 -3.50 -1.23
C LEU A 64 3.93 -3.83 -2.46
N GLU A 65 4.08 -2.87 -3.37
CA GLU A 65 4.94 -3.00 -4.56
C GLU A 65 4.63 -4.20 -5.47
N LYS A 66 3.35 -4.49 -5.68
CA LYS A 66 2.96 -5.62 -6.53
C LYS A 66 3.31 -5.34 -8.00
N TRP A 67 4.15 -6.19 -8.61
CA TRP A 67 4.39 -6.19 -10.05
C TRP A 67 3.20 -6.80 -10.81
N ASP A 68 2.60 -6.05 -11.73
CA ASP A 68 1.43 -6.50 -12.52
C ASP A 68 1.78 -7.05 -13.91
N GLY A 69 3.08 -7.19 -14.21
CA GLY A 69 3.60 -7.56 -15.53
C GLY A 69 4.04 -6.36 -16.38
N PHE A 70 3.64 -5.15 -16.04
CA PHE A 70 3.91 -3.93 -16.80
C PHE A 70 4.47 -2.80 -15.93
N LYS A 71 3.96 -2.66 -14.71
CA LYS A 71 4.47 -1.72 -13.71
C LYS A 71 4.33 -2.26 -12.29
N THR A 72 5.07 -1.64 -11.38
CA THR A 72 4.86 -1.82 -9.94
C THR A 72 3.67 -0.96 -9.51
N ILE A 73 2.72 -1.57 -8.81
CA ILE A 73 1.61 -0.89 -8.14
C ILE A 73 2.02 -0.65 -6.70
N ASP A 74 1.86 0.58 -6.21
CA ASP A 74 2.24 0.93 -4.83
C ASP A 74 1.57 -0.01 -3.82
N ILE A 75 0.25 -0.12 -3.87
CA ILE A 75 -0.49 -1.08 -3.05
C ILE A 75 -1.57 -1.76 -3.90
N SER A 76 -1.66 -3.08 -3.84
CA SER A 76 -2.74 -3.85 -4.48
C SER A 76 -3.52 -4.66 -3.46
N VAL A 77 -4.84 -4.73 -3.65
CA VAL A 77 -5.75 -5.60 -2.90
C VAL A 77 -6.45 -6.48 -3.94
N THR A 78 -5.83 -7.61 -4.27
CA THR A 78 -6.18 -8.40 -5.45
C THR A 78 -7.52 -9.10 -5.37
N ASP A 79 -7.93 -9.55 -4.18
CA ASP A 79 -9.26 -10.13 -3.97
C ASP A 79 -10.37 -9.07 -4.19
N ALA A 80 -10.11 -7.82 -3.83
CA ALA A 80 -10.94 -6.67 -4.15
C ALA A 80 -10.74 -6.16 -5.59
N LYS A 81 -9.77 -6.65 -6.36
CA LYS A 81 -9.29 -6.05 -7.63
C LYS A 81 -9.22 -4.53 -7.54
N VAL A 82 -8.58 -4.02 -6.49
CA VAL A 82 -8.34 -2.59 -6.33
C VAL A 82 -6.84 -2.36 -6.25
N ASN A 83 -6.36 -1.46 -7.09
CA ASN A 83 -5.02 -0.89 -7.03
C ASN A 83 -5.11 0.48 -6.36
N ILE A 84 -4.14 0.81 -5.53
CA ILE A 84 -4.03 2.09 -4.86
C ILE A 84 -2.68 2.69 -5.26
N GLN A 85 -2.70 3.91 -5.76
CA GLN A 85 -1.51 4.70 -6.08
C GLN A 85 -1.46 5.91 -5.15
N VAL A 86 -0.32 6.12 -4.51
CA VAL A 86 -0.11 7.23 -3.60
C VAL A 86 0.64 8.33 -4.34
N ASP A 87 -0.12 9.34 -4.80
CA ASP A 87 0.38 10.37 -5.69
C ASP A 87 0.92 11.58 -4.91
N GLY A 88 2.12 12.01 -5.29
CA GLY A 88 2.70 13.28 -4.83
C GLY A 88 2.18 14.50 -5.59
N LYS A 89 2.49 15.69 -5.09
CA LYS A 89 2.07 17.00 -5.68
C LYS A 89 2.53 17.24 -7.13
N HIS A 90 3.47 16.44 -7.64
CA HIS A 90 4.13 16.65 -8.94
C HIS A 90 3.66 15.72 -10.07
N HIS A 91 2.62 14.92 -9.85
CA HIS A 91 2.07 14.05 -10.88
C HIS A 91 1.28 14.91 -11.90
N ASN A 92 1.53 14.70 -13.21
CA ASN A 92 0.86 15.33 -14.37
C ASN A 92 1.42 16.65 -14.95
N TYR A 93 2.61 17.13 -14.58
CA TYR A 93 3.21 18.27 -15.30
C TYR A 93 3.71 17.93 -16.71
N ASN A 94 3.99 16.65 -16.99
CA ASN A 94 4.34 16.16 -18.32
C ASN A 94 3.15 15.42 -18.94
N HIS A 95 2.62 15.94 -20.06
CA HIS A 95 1.48 15.37 -20.79
C HIS A 95 1.70 13.91 -21.24
N GLN A 96 2.94 13.51 -21.57
CA GLN A 96 3.23 12.13 -21.98
C GLN A 96 3.11 11.17 -20.81
N GLN A 97 3.57 11.57 -19.62
CA GLN A 97 3.43 10.78 -18.41
C GLN A 97 1.96 10.64 -18.01
N ALA A 98 1.21 11.75 -18.03
CA ALA A 98 -0.22 11.76 -17.75
C ALA A 98 -1.01 10.83 -18.69
N LEU A 99 -0.71 10.87 -20.00
CA LEU A 99 -1.33 9.96 -20.97
C LEU A 99 -0.94 8.50 -20.73
N SER A 100 0.32 8.24 -20.36
CA SER A 100 0.79 6.89 -20.02
C SER A 100 0.08 6.35 -18.77
N ASP A 101 -0.09 7.19 -17.75
CA ASP A 101 -0.87 6.87 -16.55
C ASP A 101 -2.33 6.55 -16.87
N LEU A 102 -2.98 7.36 -17.72
CA LEU A 102 -4.35 7.10 -18.16
C LEU A 102 -4.47 5.75 -18.88
N LYS A 103 -3.56 5.46 -19.82
CA LYS A 103 -3.53 4.17 -20.54
C LYS A 103 -3.37 3.00 -19.56
N ARG A 104 -2.47 3.11 -18.59
CA ARG A 104 -2.27 2.06 -17.56
C ARG A 104 -3.51 1.84 -16.70
N THR A 105 -4.18 2.92 -16.29
CA THR A 105 -5.47 2.84 -15.57
C THR A 105 -6.50 2.10 -16.42
N PHE A 106 -6.61 2.43 -17.71
CA PHE A 106 -7.53 1.75 -18.63
C PHE A 106 -7.24 0.25 -18.77
N TYR A 107 -5.98 -0.14 -18.96
CA TYR A 107 -5.62 -1.56 -19.06
C TYR A 107 -5.89 -2.34 -17.77
N SER A 108 -5.65 -1.72 -16.61
CA SER A 108 -6.02 -2.32 -15.31
C SER A 108 -7.53 -2.50 -15.21
N PHE A 109 -8.28 -1.49 -15.63
CA PHE A 109 -9.74 -1.53 -15.66
C PHE A 109 -10.29 -2.63 -16.57
N GLN A 110 -9.69 -2.86 -17.75
CA GLN A 110 -10.06 -3.99 -18.61
C GLN A 110 -9.85 -5.36 -17.95
N LYS A 111 -8.87 -5.47 -17.05
CA LYS A 111 -8.66 -6.68 -16.21
C LYS A 111 -9.62 -6.76 -15.02
N GLY A 112 -10.51 -5.78 -14.88
CA GLY A 112 -11.50 -5.64 -13.80
C GLY A 112 -10.95 -4.98 -12.54
N TYR A 113 -9.81 -4.28 -12.63
CA TYR A 113 -9.25 -3.54 -11.49
C TYR A 113 -9.74 -2.10 -11.46
N LEU A 114 -10.18 -1.64 -10.28
CA LEU A 114 -10.34 -0.21 -10.01
C LEU A 114 -9.01 0.36 -9.52
N THR A 115 -8.71 1.61 -9.85
CA THR A 115 -7.51 2.30 -9.36
C THR A 115 -7.91 3.52 -8.55
N LEU A 116 -7.57 3.52 -7.26
CA LEU A 116 -7.68 4.68 -6.38
C LEU A 116 -6.37 5.47 -6.44
N ARG A 117 -6.49 6.79 -6.57
CA ARG A 117 -5.35 7.73 -6.44
C ARG A 117 -5.51 8.49 -5.14
N ILE A 118 -4.58 8.29 -4.22
CA ILE A 118 -4.59 8.85 -2.88
C ILE A 118 -3.51 9.92 -2.80
N PRO A 119 -3.86 11.20 -2.65
CA PRO A 119 -2.87 12.26 -2.49
C PRO A 119 -2.05 12.06 -1.22
N ASN A 120 -0.74 12.38 -1.27
CA ASN A 120 0.13 12.39 -0.09
C ASN A 120 -0.46 13.15 1.10
N SER A 121 -1.20 14.24 0.86
CA SER A 121 -1.82 15.02 1.92
C SER A 121 -2.85 14.23 2.74
N LEU A 122 -3.59 13.30 2.13
CA LEU A 122 -4.52 12.45 2.87
C LEU A 122 -3.77 11.50 3.81
N VAL A 123 -2.62 10.99 3.37
CA VAL A 123 -1.76 10.14 4.21
C VAL A 123 -1.06 10.97 5.30
N GLU A 124 -0.61 12.18 5.00
CA GLU A 124 0.12 13.01 5.96
C GLU A 124 -0.77 13.54 7.09
N TRP A 125 -2.02 13.90 6.78
CA TRP A 125 -2.89 14.62 7.71
C TRP A 125 -4.08 13.79 8.22
N SER A 126 -4.46 12.73 7.52
CA SER A 126 -5.72 12.00 7.77
C SER A 126 -5.57 10.49 7.52
N ILE A 127 -4.42 9.88 7.84
CA ILE A 127 -4.12 8.49 7.46
C ILE A 127 -5.16 7.48 7.94
N GLU A 128 -5.63 7.62 9.18
CA GLU A 128 -6.57 6.65 9.77
C GLU A 128 -7.94 6.74 9.08
N GLU A 129 -8.50 7.95 8.92
CA GLU A 129 -9.75 8.18 8.19
C GLU A 129 -9.63 7.75 6.71
N THR A 130 -8.50 8.04 6.08
CA THR A 130 -8.21 7.62 4.70
C THR A 130 -8.22 6.10 4.58
N ALA A 131 -7.57 5.39 5.52
CA ALA A 131 -7.55 3.94 5.54
C ALA A 131 -8.92 3.32 5.86
N ASP A 132 -9.74 3.97 6.69
CA ASP A 132 -11.12 3.56 6.97
C ASP A 132 -11.97 3.59 5.70
N TYR A 133 -12.02 4.72 5.00
CA TYR A 133 -12.80 4.83 3.76
C TYR A 133 -12.29 3.93 2.63
N ILE A 134 -10.97 3.73 2.53
CA ILE A 134 -10.42 2.74 1.59
C ILE A 134 -10.92 1.34 1.97
N THR A 135 -10.93 0.98 3.25
CA THR A 135 -11.41 -0.33 3.71
C THR A 135 -12.89 -0.54 3.36
N GLU A 136 -13.74 0.45 3.59
CA GLU A 136 -15.15 0.43 3.18
C GLU A 136 -15.30 0.27 1.65
N PHE A 137 -14.53 1.04 0.88
CA PHE A 137 -14.51 0.92 -0.59
C PHE A 137 -14.13 -0.50 -1.05
N LEU A 138 -13.13 -1.12 -0.41
CA LEU A 138 -12.68 -2.47 -0.73
C LEU A 138 -13.76 -3.51 -0.43
N ILE A 139 -14.49 -3.36 0.68
CA ILE A 139 -15.62 -4.23 1.03
C ILE A 139 -16.72 -4.12 -0.03
N GLU A 140 -17.11 -2.91 -0.40
CA GLU A 140 -18.12 -2.66 -1.44
C GLU A 140 -17.68 -3.22 -2.81
N SER A 141 -16.41 -3.07 -3.17
CA SER A 141 -15.86 -3.62 -4.41
C SER A 141 -15.94 -5.16 -4.46
N LYS A 142 -15.75 -5.84 -3.32
CA LYS A 142 -15.91 -7.29 -3.22
C LYS A 142 -17.39 -7.70 -3.32
N ASN A 143 -18.29 -6.94 -2.69
CA ASN A 143 -19.72 -7.23 -2.71
C ASN A 143 -20.33 -7.13 -4.12
N LYS A 144 -19.92 -6.13 -4.91
CA LYS A 144 -20.40 -5.95 -6.30
C LYS A 144 -19.92 -7.03 -7.30
N LYS A 145 -18.98 -7.89 -6.90
CA LYS A 145 -18.48 -8.99 -7.74
C LYS A 145 -19.17 -10.33 -7.48
N LYS A 146 -19.91 -10.44 -6.37
CA LYS A 146 -20.79 -11.58 -6.13
C LYS A 146 -22.07 -11.40 -6.93
#